data_AF-A0A9E5DGK9-F1
#
_entry.id   AF-A0A9E5DGK9-F1
#
_cell.length_a   1.000
_cell.length_b   1.000
_cell.length_c   1.000
_cell.angle_alpha   90.00
_cell.angle_beta   90.00
_cell.angle_gamma   90.00
#
_symmetry.space_group_name_H-M   'P 1'
#
loop_
_entity.id
_entity.type
_entity.pdbx_description
1 polymer ?
#
loop_
_entity_poly.entity_id
_entity_poly.type
_entity_poly.pdbx_seq_one_letter_code
_entity_poly.pdbx_strand_id
1 'polypeptide(L)'
;MGESNEKYISLLPILASVEAIFLTGTFAAGIGTLLFTSFPFSSSLEADMMSLHVSFAMLSAVFGIVLFTASMKFGDRVLKILGSLLFAFIGIAGAGGLTFYGTLDPSFSFMMSLGFFGAYFCVIGYLFYTI
;
A
#
# COMPACT_ATOMS: atom_id res chain seq x y z
N MET A 1 -10.16 -6.27 31.12
CA MET A 1 -9.88 -5.37 29.97
C MET A 1 -8.41 -5.38 29.52
N GLY A 2 -7.50 -6.16 30.13
CA GLY A 2 -6.07 -6.18 29.79
C GLY A 2 -5.65 -7.16 28.68
N GLU A 3 -6.27 -8.33 28.59
CA GLU A 3 -5.86 -9.42 27.66
C GLU A 3 -6.07 -9.09 26.16
N SER A 4 -7.10 -8.31 25.86
CA SER A 4 -7.38 -7.85 24.49
C SER A 4 -6.25 -6.98 23.96
N ASN A 5 -5.73 -6.06 24.79
CA ASN A 5 -4.83 -5.01 24.32
C ASN A 5 -3.45 -5.59 23.95
N GLU A 6 -2.91 -6.54 24.73
CA GLU A 6 -1.63 -7.21 24.42
C GLU A 6 -1.68 -8.01 23.12
N LYS A 7 -2.79 -8.72 22.86
CA LYS A 7 -2.97 -9.49 21.62
C LYS A 7 -2.96 -8.59 20.38
N TYR A 8 -3.56 -7.41 20.47
CA TYR A 8 -3.54 -6.49 19.35
C TYR A 8 -2.19 -5.77 19.19
N ILE A 9 -1.44 -5.53 20.29
CA ILE A 9 -0.10 -4.89 20.24
C ILE A 9 0.89 -5.79 19.51
N SER A 10 0.80 -7.10 19.71
CA SER A 10 1.62 -8.08 18.99
C SER A 10 1.20 -8.27 17.52
N LEU A 11 -0.05 -7.94 17.17
CA LEU A 11 -0.63 -8.24 15.85
C LEU A 11 -0.47 -7.08 14.85
N LEU A 12 -0.54 -5.83 15.32
CA LEU A 12 -0.30 -4.64 14.49
C LEU A 12 1.08 -4.62 13.77
N PRO A 13 2.22 -4.86 14.43
CA PRO A 13 3.51 -4.85 13.76
C PRO A 13 3.62 -5.96 12.71
N ILE A 14 2.96 -7.10 12.92
CA ILE A 14 2.89 -8.19 11.93
C ILE A 14 2.09 -7.72 10.70
N LEU A 15 0.90 -7.15 10.91
CA LEU A 15 0.07 -6.63 9.82
C LEU A 15 0.78 -5.51 9.05
N ALA A 16 1.42 -4.59 9.77
CA ALA A 16 2.20 -3.51 9.16
C ALA A 16 3.41 -4.05 8.37
N SER A 17 4.08 -5.10 8.87
CA SER A 17 5.19 -5.73 8.14
C SER A 17 4.73 -6.38 6.85
N VAL A 18 3.59 -7.08 6.89
CA VAL A 18 2.99 -7.70 5.69
C VAL A 18 2.57 -6.64 4.68
N GLU A 19 1.92 -5.56 5.13
CA GLU A 19 1.55 -4.44 4.26
C GLU A 19 2.77 -3.75 3.64
N ALA A 20 3.86 -3.60 4.40
CA ALA A 20 5.11 -3.04 3.89
C ALA A 20 5.69 -3.90 2.75
N ILE A 21 5.60 -5.23 2.84
CA ILE A 21 6.01 -6.14 1.77
C ILE A 21 5.15 -5.91 0.53
N PHE A 22 3.83 -5.78 0.67
CA PHE A 22 2.95 -5.57 -0.48
C PHE A 22 3.16 -4.22 -1.16
N LEU A 23 3.31 -3.14 -0.38
CA LEU A 23 3.62 -1.83 -0.94
C LEU A 23 5.01 -1.82 -1.61
N THR A 24 6.00 -2.51 -1.03
CA THR A 24 7.33 -2.66 -1.64
C THR A 24 7.25 -3.43 -2.95
N GLY A 25 6.47 -4.53 -2.99
CA GLY A 25 6.24 -5.30 -4.21
C GLY A 25 5.54 -4.48 -5.29
N THR A 26 4.52 -3.72 -4.92
CA THR A 26 3.81 -2.79 -5.82
C THR A 26 4.79 -1.76 -6.42
N PHE A 27 5.63 -1.16 -5.58
CA PHE A 27 6.62 -0.17 -6.01
C PHE A 27 7.70 -0.76 -6.92
N ALA A 28 8.26 -1.91 -6.54
CA ALA A 28 9.28 -2.60 -7.33
C ALA A 28 8.75 -3.00 -8.72
N ALA A 29 7.53 -3.52 -8.78
CA ALA A 29 6.86 -3.85 -10.03
C ALA A 29 6.58 -2.61 -10.88
N GLY A 30 6.15 -1.51 -10.25
CA GLY A 30 5.91 -0.23 -10.93
C GLY A 30 7.19 0.43 -11.48
N ILE A 31 8.33 0.28 -10.81
CA ILE A 31 9.62 0.67 -11.40
C ILE A 31 9.98 -0.27 -12.55
N GLY A 32 9.75 -1.56 -12.37
CA GLY A 32 9.95 -2.57 -13.41
C GLY A 32 9.26 -2.17 -14.71
N THR A 33 8.00 -1.75 -14.64
CA THR A 33 7.22 -1.33 -15.82
C THR A 33 7.80 -0.08 -16.50
N LEU A 34 8.38 0.86 -15.75
CA LEU A 34 9.07 2.03 -16.31
C LEU A 34 10.36 1.67 -17.06
N LEU A 35 11.11 0.68 -16.57
CA LEU A 35 12.38 0.28 -17.18
C LEU A 35 12.21 -0.35 -18.58
N PHE A 36 11.03 -0.87 -18.94
CA PHE A 36 10.76 -1.39 -20.29
C PHE A 36 10.80 -0.31 -21.38
N THR A 37 10.52 0.94 -21.03
CA THR A 37 10.67 2.05 -21.99
C THR A 37 12.13 2.32 -22.34
N SER A 38 13.07 1.92 -21.48
CA SER A 38 14.50 2.17 -21.60
C SER A 38 15.32 0.93 -22.00
N PHE A 39 14.80 -0.27 -21.76
CA PHE A 39 15.43 -1.54 -22.09
C PHE A 39 14.42 -2.47 -22.79
N PRO A 40 14.65 -2.87 -24.06
CA PRO A 40 13.70 -3.69 -24.81
C PRO A 40 13.73 -5.14 -24.31
N PHE A 41 12.93 -5.44 -23.29
CA PHE A 41 12.58 -6.81 -22.91
C PHE A 41 11.37 -7.30 -23.74
N SER A 42 11.01 -8.59 -23.66
CA SER A 42 9.87 -9.13 -24.41
C SER A 42 8.53 -8.57 -23.90
N SER A 43 7.55 -8.43 -24.80
CA SER A 43 6.19 -7.97 -24.49
C SER A 43 5.47 -8.84 -23.43
N SER A 44 5.86 -10.10 -23.29
CA SER A 44 5.38 -10.98 -22.22
C SER A 44 5.79 -10.50 -20.84
N LEU A 45 7.02 -9.99 -20.70
CA LEU A 45 7.63 -9.61 -19.43
C LEU A 45 7.05 -8.26 -18.95
N GLU A 46 6.68 -7.38 -19.87
CA GLU A 46 5.94 -6.14 -19.58
C GLU A 46 4.53 -6.45 -19.01
N ALA A 47 3.81 -7.36 -19.66
CA ALA A 47 2.48 -7.80 -19.19
C ALA A 47 2.54 -8.47 -17.82
N ASP A 48 3.55 -9.32 -17.58
CA ASP A 48 3.78 -9.98 -16.29
C ASP A 48 4.08 -8.97 -15.17
N MET A 49 4.93 -7.96 -15.43
CA MET A 49 5.24 -6.92 -14.44
C MET A 49 4.04 -6.02 -14.13
N MET A 50 3.24 -5.66 -15.15
CA MET A 50 2.00 -4.93 -14.94
C MET A 50 0.98 -5.75 -14.14
N SER A 51 0.83 -7.04 -14.44
CA SER A 51 -0.03 -7.94 -13.67
C SER A 51 0.42 -8.06 -12.22
N LEU A 52 1.73 -8.17 -12.00
CA LEU A 52 2.33 -8.23 -10.66
C LEU A 52 2.10 -6.93 -9.88
N HIS A 53 2.28 -5.77 -10.52
CA HIS A 53 1.97 -4.46 -9.92
C HIS A 53 0.52 -4.37 -9.45
N VAL A 54 -0.44 -4.71 -10.32
CA VAL A 54 -1.88 -4.68 -9.98
C VAL A 54 -2.21 -5.68 -8.87
N SER A 55 -1.62 -6.88 -8.90
CA SER A 55 -1.86 -7.90 -7.89
C SER A 55 -1.40 -7.45 -6.49
N PHE A 56 -0.20 -6.86 -6.40
CA PHE A 56 0.30 -6.31 -5.14
C PHE A 56 -0.50 -5.08 -4.69
N ALA A 57 -0.95 -4.22 -5.62
CA ALA A 57 -1.84 -3.11 -5.31
C ALA A 57 -3.18 -3.58 -4.71
N MET A 58 -3.77 -4.66 -5.25
CA MET A 58 -5.00 -5.24 -4.69
C MET A 58 -4.76 -5.87 -3.32
N LEU A 59 -3.64 -6.57 -3.12
CA LEU A 59 -3.27 -7.13 -1.82
C LEU A 59 -3.08 -6.02 -0.78
N SER A 60 -2.39 -4.93 -1.14
CA SER A 60 -2.24 -3.73 -0.31
C SER A 60 -3.59 -3.09 0.00
N ALA A 61 -4.51 -3.02 -0.96
CA ALA A 61 -5.85 -2.50 -0.68
C ALA A 61 -6.60 -3.33 0.38
N VAL A 62 -6.53 -4.66 0.28
CA VAL A 62 -7.16 -5.56 1.25
C VAL A 62 -6.48 -5.44 2.63
N PHE A 63 -5.16 -5.53 2.69
CA PHE A 63 -4.43 -5.49 3.95
C PHE A 63 -4.42 -4.11 4.60
N GLY A 64 -4.43 -3.04 3.81
CA GLY A 64 -4.66 -1.68 4.28
C GLY A 64 -6.01 -1.53 5.00
N ILE A 65 -7.08 -2.14 4.48
CA ILE A 65 -8.39 -2.17 5.16
C ILE A 65 -8.31 -2.98 6.46
N VAL A 66 -7.61 -4.12 6.45
CA VAL A 66 -7.41 -4.94 7.66
C VAL A 66 -6.65 -4.16 8.73
N LEU A 67 -5.56 -3.49 8.36
CA LEU A 67 -4.74 -2.68 9.27
C LEU A 67 -5.50 -1.45 9.78
N PHE A 68 -6.26 -0.78 8.92
CA PHE A 68 -7.20 0.28 9.32
C PHE A 68 -8.20 -0.24 10.35
N THR A 69 -8.86 -1.37 10.07
CA THR A 69 -9.87 -1.94 10.97
C THR A 69 -9.26 -2.35 12.32
N ALA A 70 -8.05 -2.93 12.30
CA ALA A 70 -7.31 -3.26 13.51
C ALA A 70 -6.97 -2.02 14.34
N SER A 71 -6.56 -0.93 13.69
CA SER A 71 -6.24 0.35 14.35
C SER A 71 -7.45 1.04 14.97
N MET A 72 -8.63 0.92 14.35
CA MET A 72 -9.86 1.49 14.89
C MET A 72 -10.30 0.82 16.19
N LYS A 73 -9.97 -0.46 16.35
CA LYS A 73 -10.25 -1.23 17.57
C LYS A 73 -9.30 -0.89 18.72
N PHE A 74 -8.20 -0.19 18.47
CA PHE A 74 -7.28 0.24 19.52
C PHE A 74 -7.82 1.44 20.31
N GLY A 75 -7.36 1.58 21.55
CA GLY A 75 -7.62 2.79 22.36
C GLY A 75 -6.77 4.00 21.93
N ASP A 76 -5.69 3.77 21.18
CA ASP A 76 -4.69 4.79 20.86
C ASP A 76 -5.10 5.70 19.69
N ARG A 77 -5.07 7.01 19.92
CA ARG A 77 -5.43 8.03 18.93
C ARG A 77 -4.42 8.10 17.77
N VAL A 78 -3.13 7.87 18.02
CA VAL A 78 -2.07 7.93 17.01
C VAL A 78 -2.25 6.81 16.00
N LEU A 79 -2.46 5.58 16.48
CA LEU A 79 -2.72 4.42 15.62
C LEU A 79 -3.97 4.63 14.77
N LYS A 80 -5.05 5.18 15.34
CA LYS A 80 -6.25 5.52 14.57
C LYS A 80 -5.98 6.51 13.44
N ILE A 81 -5.20 7.55 13.71
CA ILE A 81 -4.85 8.55 12.69
C ILE A 81 -4.01 7.89 11.58
N LEU A 82 -2.99 7.10 11.94
CA LEU A 82 -2.16 6.37 10.98
C LEU A 82 -3.00 5.42 10.11
N GLY A 83 -3.98 4.74 10.69
CA GLY A 83 -4.87 3.84 9.95
C GLY A 83 -5.78 4.58 8.98
N SER A 84 -6.38 5.68 9.41
CA SER A 84 -7.24 6.50 8.56
C SER A 84 -6.45 7.12 7.40
N LEU A 85 -5.23 7.59 7.65
CA LEU A 85 -4.34 8.11 6.61
C LEU A 85 -3.94 7.01 5.63
N LEU A 86 -3.55 5.83 6.13
CA LEU A 86 -3.24 4.67 5.28
C LEU A 86 -4.39 4.35 4.33
N PHE A 87 -5.61 4.22 4.87
CA PHE A 87 -6.80 3.94 4.08
C PHE A 87 -7.06 5.03 3.03
N ALA A 88 -6.92 6.31 3.39
CA ALA A 88 -7.08 7.42 2.47
C ALA A 88 -6.03 7.39 1.34
N PHE A 89 -4.77 7.14 1.66
CA PHE A 89 -3.68 7.08 0.68
C PHE A 89 -3.81 5.90 -0.29
N ILE A 90 -4.22 4.73 0.20
CA ILE A 90 -4.56 3.59 -0.65
C ILE A 90 -5.76 3.92 -1.54
N GLY A 91 -6.77 4.61 -1.02
CA GLY A 91 -7.91 5.10 -1.81
C GLY A 91 -7.48 6.06 -2.93
N ILE A 92 -6.58 7.00 -2.64
CA ILE A 92 -5.99 7.90 -3.63
C ILE A 92 -5.20 7.11 -4.67
N ALA A 93 -4.41 6.11 -4.24
CA ALA A 93 -3.65 5.26 -5.14
C ALA A 93 -4.57 4.48 -6.09
N GLY A 94 -5.64 3.88 -5.56
CA GLY A 94 -6.64 3.17 -6.34
C GLY A 94 -7.41 4.06 -7.32
N ALA A 95 -7.81 5.26 -6.88
CA ALA A 95 -8.48 6.24 -7.75
C ALA A 95 -7.56 6.74 -8.88
N GLY A 96 -6.30 7.02 -8.56
CA GLY A 96 -5.26 7.38 -9.53
C GLY A 96 -5.02 6.26 -10.54
N GLY A 97 -4.87 5.02 -10.07
CA GLY A 97 -4.69 3.85 -10.92
C GLY A 97 -5.88 3.62 -11.86
N LEU A 98 -7.11 3.62 -11.32
CA LEU A 98 -8.31 3.42 -12.12
C LEU A 98 -8.46 4.49 -13.22
N THR A 99 -8.16 5.75 -12.88
CA THR A 99 -8.26 6.86 -13.84
C THR A 99 -7.13 6.83 -14.86
N PHE A 100 -5.91 6.44 -14.46
CA PHE A 100 -4.79 6.22 -15.37
C PHE A 100 -5.12 5.13 -16.40
N TYR A 101 -5.64 3.99 -15.98
CA TYR A 101 -6.02 2.92 -16.91
C TYR A 101 -7.21 3.28 -17.80
N GLY A 102 -8.07 4.21 -17.38
CA GLY A 102 -9.21 4.69 -18.17
C GLY A 102 -8.86 5.80 -19.17
N THR A 103 -7.85 6.62 -18.91
CA THR A 103 -7.53 7.82 -19.70
C THR A 103 -6.14 7.83 -20.33
N LEU A 104 -5.23 6.99 -19.80
CA LEU A 104 -3.80 6.96 -20.13
C LEU A 104 -3.07 8.30 -19.91
N ASP A 105 -3.62 9.20 -19.07
CA ASP A 105 -2.98 10.47 -18.72
C ASP A 105 -1.91 10.26 -17.63
N PRO A 106 -0.63 10.58 -17.89
CA PRO A 106 0.47 10.42 -16.95
C PRO A 106 0.26 11.12 -15.59
N SER A 107 -0.55 12.18 -15.54
CA SER A 107 -0.86 12.93 -14.33
C SER A 107 -1.52 12.04 -13.26
N PHE A 108 -2.34 11.08 -13.67
CA PHE A 108 -2.97 10.12 -12.75
C PHE A 108 -2.00 9.05 -12.26
N SER A 109 -0.95 8.74 -13.03
CA SER A 109 0.14 7.87 -12.57
C SER A 109 0.94 8.54 -11.45
N PHE A 110 1.18 9.86 -11.53
CA PHE A 110 1.76 10.62 -10.41
C PHE A 110 0.87 10.59 -9.18
N MET A 111 -0.44 10.79 -9.34
CA MET A 111 -1.40 10.70 -8.24
C MET A 111 -1.39 9.32 -7.58
N MET A 112 -1.34 8.25 -8.39
CA MET A 112 -1.21 6.88 -7.90
C MET A 112 0.07 6.68 -7.08
N SER A 113 1.22 7.14 -7.61
CA SER A 113 2.51 7.04 -6.93
C SER A 113 2.55 7.78 -5.59
N LEU A 114 1.93 8.97 -5.53
CA LEU A 114 1.83 9.76 -4.31
C LEU A 114 0.99 9.05 -3.25
N GLY A 115 -0.10 8.39 -3.67
CA GLY A 115 -0.92 7.54 -2.82
C GLY A 115 -0.11 6.38 -2.23
N PHE A 116 0.60 5.60 -3.05
CA PHE A 116 1.43 4.51 -2.54
C PHE A 116 2.56 4.99 -1.62
N PHE A 117 3.17 6.14 -1.90
CA PHE A 117 4.19 6.74 -1.06
C PHE A 117 3.62 7.13 0.32
N GLY A 118 2.48 7.82 0.36
CA GLY A 118 1.82 8.17 1.61
C GLY A 118 1.40 6.95 2.43
N ALA A 119 0.91 5.90 1.76
CA ALA A 119 0.59 4.62 2.38
C ALA A 119 1.84 3.98 3.02
N TYR A 120 2.97 3.99 2.30
CA TYR A 120 4.24 3.49 2.81
C TYR A 120 4.70 4.22 4.07
N PHE A 121 4.62 5.54 4.09
CA PHE A 121 4.94 6.34 5.27
C PHE A 121 4.07 5.98 6.48
N CYS A 122 2.77 5.77 6.28
CA CYS A 122 1.88 5.38 7.36
C CYS A 122 2.24 4.01 7.93
N VAL A 123 2.56 3.04 7.07
CA VAL A 123 2.93 1.67 7.47
C VAL A 123 4.27 1.64 8.21
N ILE A 124 5.27 2.40 7.75
CA ILE A 124 6.52 2.56 8.48
C ILE A 124 6.27 3.23 9.84
N GLY A 125 5.40 4.24 9.89
CA GLY A 125 4.96 4.87 11.14
C GLY A 125 4.34 3.88 12.13
N TYR A 126 3.53 2.92 11.65
CA TYR A 126 3.03 1.83 12.48
C TYR A 126 4.15 1.00 13.09
N LEU A 127 5.13 0.59 12.28
CA LEU A 127 6.25 -0.24 12.74
C LEU A 127 7.05 0.48 13.83
N PHE A 128 7.43 1.73 13.61
CA PHE A 128 8.19 2.48 14.62
C PHE A 128 7.41 2.81 15.89
N TYR A 129 6.09 2.98 15.82
CA TYR A 129 5.28 3.29 16.99
C TYR A 129 4.93 2.05 17.83
N THR A 130 4.95 0.86 17.22
CA THR A 130 4.53 -0.39 17.89
C THR A 130 5.69 -1.28 18.36
N ILE A 131 6.94 -0.93 18.01
CA ILE A 131 8.18 -1.52 18.56
C ILE A 131 8.57 -0.80 19.85
#